data_AF-A0A5C7L9J1-F1
#
_entry.id   AF-A0A5C7L9J1-F1
#
_cell.length_a   1.000
_cell.length_b   1.000
_cell.length_c   1.000
_cell.angle_alpha   90.00
_cell.angle_beta   90.00
_cell.angle_gamma   90.00
#
_symmetry.space_group_name_H-M   'P 1'
#
loop_
_entity.id
_entity.type
_entity.pdbx_description
1 polymer ?
#
loop_
_entity_poly.entity_id
_entity_poly.type
_entity_poly.pdbx_seq_one_letter_code
_entity_poly.pdbx_strand_id
1 'polypeptide(L)'
;MKAGARFKSAVSDAQVMIVKAPAGEFELACGGVAMVGGTAPVPEGATLAAGDAGEVLIGKRYVNADESLELLCTKGGKGTLTLDGVALEIKQAKQLPSSD
;
A
#
# COMPACT_ATOMS: atom_id res chain seq x y z
N MET A 1 -5.46 12.03 1.80
CA MET A 1 -4.11 11.55 1.39
C MET A 1 -3.53 12.45 0.30
N LYS A 2 -2.20 12.48 0.07
CA LYS A 2 -1.59 13.31 -1.01
C LYS A 2 -0.40 12.62 -1.69
N ALA A 3 -0.17 12.94 -2.97
CA ALA A 3 1.02 12.47 -3.70
C ALA A 3 2.32 12.85 -2.96
N GLY A 4 3.29 11.95 -2.99
CA GLY A 4 4.57 12.06 -2.28
C GLY A 4 4.51 11.76 -0.77
N ALA A 5 3.32 11.63 -0.17
CA ALA A 5 3.21 11.18 1.21
C ALA A 5 3.74 9.76 1.36
N ARG A 6 4.42 9.49 2.48
CA ARG A 6 4.98 8.18 2.82
C ARG A 6 4.26 7.60 4.02
N PHE A 7 4.03 6.30 3.96
CA PHE A 7 3.39 5.52 5.01
C PHE A 7 4.23 4.29 5.31
N LYS A 8 4.20 3.86 6.57
CA LYS A 8 4.80 2.61 7.04
C LYS A 8 3.76 1.76 7.74
N SER A 9 3.87 0.45 7.57
CA SER A 9 3.03 -0.52 8.24
C SER A 9 3.27 -0.44 9.75
N ALA A 10 2.20 -0.59 10.52
CA ALA A 10 2.29 -0.73 11.96
C ALA A 10 2.66 -2.17 12.40
N VAL A 11 2.54 -3.13 11.49
CA VAL A 11 2.60 -4.57 11.78
C VAL A 11 3.72 -5.31 11.02
N SER A 12 4.45 -4.60 10.16
CA SER A 12 5.52 -5.18 9.33
C SER A 12 6.49 -4.11 8.83
N ASP A 13 7.50 -4.54 8.07
CA ASP A 13 8.47 -3.66 7.43
C ASP A 13 7.95 -2.87 6.22
N ALA A 14 6.73 -3.14 5.76
CA ALA A 14 6.21 -2.58 4.53
C ALA A 14 6.15 -1.04 4.59
N GLN A 15 6.69 -0.39 3.56
CA GLN A 15 6.63 1.06 3.38
C GLN A 15 6.20 1.40 1.97
N VAL A 16 5.35 2.41 1.86
CA VAL A 16 4.81 2.86 0.58
C VAL A 16 4.87 4.38 0.46
N MET A 17 4.93 4.84 -0.78
CA MET A 17 4.77 6.24 -1.15
C MET A 17 3.55 6.38 -2.05
N ILE A 18 2.75 7.41 -1.82
CA ILE A 18 1.62 7.73 -2.69
C ILE A 18 2.16 8.33 -4.00
N VAL A 19 1.83 7.71 -5.12
CA VAL A 19 2.09 8.23 -6.47
C VAL A 19 0.91 9.10 -6.91
N LYS A 20 -0.31 8.60 -6.71
CA LYS A 20 -1.57 9.26 -7.04
C LYS A 20 -2.60 8.93 -5.95
N ALA A 21 -3.47 9.86 -5.60
CA ALA A 21 -4.58 9.61 -4.69
C ALA A 21 -5.85 10.33 -5.15
N PRO A 22 -7.04 9.74 -4.94
CA PRO A 22 -8.31 10.43 -5.13
C PRO A 22 -8.47 11.58 -4.13
N ALA A 23 -9.34 12.53 -4.46
CA ALA A 23 -9.77 13.55 -3.50
C ALA A 23 -10.68 12.91 -2.44
N GLY A 24 -10.50 13.31 -1.19
CA GLY A 24 -11.27 12.80 -0.06
C GLY A 24 -10.41 12.19 1.05
N GLU A 25 -11.11 11.65 2.04
CA GLU A 25 -10.55 10.92 3.17
C GLU A 25 -10.69 9.43 2.91
N PHE A 26 -9.58 8.72 3.05
CA PHE A 26 -9.53 7.27 2.91
C PHE A 26 -8.50 6.74 3.90
N GLU A 27 -8.74 5.53 4.39
CA GLU A 27 -7.87 4.80 5.28
C GLU A 27 -7.00 3.82 4.50
N LEU A 28 -5.68 4.01 4.57
CA LEU A 28 -4.71 3.07 4.05
C LEU A 28 -4.28 2.13 5.17
N ALA A 29 -4.46 0.82 4.96
CA ALA A 29 -4.08 -0.20 5.93
C ALA A 29 -3.17 -1.26 5.30
N CYS A 30 -2.37 -1.91 6.15
CA CYS A 30 -1.51 -3.05 5.80
C CYS A 30 -1.71 -4.15 6.83
N GLY A 31 -2.04 -5.36 6.39
CA GLY A 31 -2.24 -6.49 7.29
C GLY A 31 -3.42 -6.33 8.26
N GLY A 32 -4.45 -5.58 7.84
CA GLY A 32 -5.63 -5.27 8.65
C GLY A 32 -5.45 -4.14 9.67
N VAL A 33 -4.31 -3.44 9.68
CA VAL A 33 -4.06 -2.30 10.58
C VAL A 33 -3.73 -1.04 9.80
N ALA A 34 -4.29 0.10 10.23
CA ALA A 34 -4.03 1.40 9.62
C ALA A 34 -2.52 1.69 9.55
N MET A 35 -2.06 2.11 8.38
CA MET A 35 -0.68 2.52 8.19
C MET A 35 -0.47 3.91 8.80
N VAL A 36 0.72 4.14 9.35
CA VAL A 36 1.07 5.43 9.95
C VAL A 36 1.96 6.23 9.00
N GLY A 37 1.94 7.56 9.13
CA GLY A 37 2.84 8.42 8.37
C GLY A 37 4.31 8.04 8.58
N GLY A 38 5.17 8.23 7.56
CA GLY A 38 6.55 7.72 7.58
C GLY A 38 7.38 8.17 8.79
N THR A 39 7.12 9.35 9.34
CA THR A 39 7.78 9.90 10.53
C THR A 39 6.97 9.71 11.82
N ALA A 40 5.73 9.22 11.76
CA ALA A 40 4.88 9.01 12.92
C ALA A 40 5.32 7.78 13.72
N PRO A 41 5.08 7.73 15.04
CA PRO A 41 5.33 6.53 15.83
C PRO A 41 4.42 5.38 15.37
N VAL A 42 4.93 4.16 15.45
CA VAL A 42 4.12 2.94 15.25
C VAL A 42 3.47 2.60 16.59
N PRO A 43 2.15 2.33 16.63
CA PRO A 43 1.48 1.87 17.85
C PRO A 43 2.11 0.58 18.39
N GLU A 44 2.30 0.49 19.71
CA GLU A 44 2.80 -0.73 20.34
C GLU A 44 1.76 -1.87 20.25
N GLY A 45 2.25 -3.10 20.15
CA GLY A 45 1.42 -4.31 20.19
C GLY A 45 0.59 -4.58 18.93
N ALA A 46 0.72 -3.79 17.87
CA ALA A 46 0.05 -4.06 16.61
C ALA A 46 0.60 -5.35 15.97
N THR A 47 -0.30 -6.24 15.56
CA THR A 47 0.03 -7.49 14.87
C THR A 47 -0.83 -7.65 13.62
N LEU A 48 -0.35 -8.44 12.66
CA LEU A 48 -1.14 -8.83 11.49
C LEU A 48 -2.50 -9.41 11.91
N ALA A 49 -3.55 -9.06 11.17
CA ALA A 49 -4.86 -9.66 11.33
C ALA A 49 -4.78 -11.19 11.15
N ALA A 50 -5.58 -11.92 11.92
CA ALA A 50 -5.61 -13.38 11.85
C ALA A 50 -6.00 -13.84 10.44
N GLY A 51 -5.18 -14.71 9.85
CA GLY A 51 -5.39 -15.23 8.50
C GLY A 51 -4.83 -14.36 7.37
N ASP A 52 -4.27 -13.17 7.65
CA ASP A 52 -3.53 -12.43 6.63
C ASP A 52 -2.20 -13.14 6.33
N ALA A 53 -2.10 -13.67 5.11
CA ALA A 53 -0.89 -14.29 4.56
C ALA A 53 -0.33 -13.49 3.36
N GLY A 54 -0.74 -12.23 3.23
CA GLY A 54 -0.34 -11.37 2.12
C GLY A 54 1.11 -10.90 2.22
N GLU A 55 1.62 -10.39 1.11
CA GLU A 55 2.95 -9.81 1.03
C GLU A 55 2.94 -8.52 0.19
N VAL A 56 3.63 -7.51 0.69
CA VAL A 56 3.92 -6.27 -0.01
C VAL A 56 5.32 -6.36 -0.62
N LEU A 57 5.39 -6.29 -1.95
CA LEU A 57 6.61 -6.50 -2.71
C LEU A 57 7.28 -5.16 -3.04
N ILE A 58 8.57 -5.02 -2.73
CA ILE A 58 9.36 -3.82 -3.02
C ILE A 58 9.39 -3.52 -4.52
N GLY A 59 9.28 -2.24 -4.89
CA GLY A 59 9.33 -1.78 -6.28
C GLY A 59 8.05 -2.01 -7.07
N LYS A 60 7.06 -2.72 -6.53
CA LYS A 60 5.75 -2.88 -7.16
C LYS A 60 4.87 -1.65 -6.91
N ARG A 61 4.00 -1.40 -7.90
CA ARG A 61 2.95 -0.39 -7.79
C ARG A 61 1.65 -1.07 -7.41
N TYR A 62 0.92 -0.50 -6.46
CA TYR A 62 -0.36 -1.01 -6.00
C TYR A 62 -1.47 -0.01 -6.34
N VAL A 63 -2.59 -0.48 -6.85
CA VAL A 63 -3.74 0.34 -7.29
C VAL A 63 -5.04 -0.20 -6.71
N ASN A 64 -6.02 0.68 -6.56
CA ASN A 64 -7.40 0.27 -6.35
C ASN A 64 -8.09 -0.01 -7.70
N ALA A 65 -9.31 -0.54 -7.65
CA ALA A 65 -10.02 -1.06 -8.85
C ALA A 65 -10.19 -0.04 -9.99
N ASP A 66 -10.34 1.25 -9.68
CA ASP A 66 -10.51 2.32 -10.68
C ASP A 66 -9.21 3.08 -11.00
N GLU A 67 -8.07 2.62 -10.47
CA GLU A 67 -6.75 3.27 -10.55
C GLU A 67 -6.74 4.76 -10.14
N SER A 68 -7.68 5.21 -9.30
CA SER A 68 -7.65 6.56 -8.73
C SER A 68 -6.58 6.70 -7.64
N LEU A 69 -6.26 5.62 -6.93
CA LEU A 69 -5.11 5.49 -6.05
C LEU A 69 -3.98 4.72 -6.76
N GLU A 70 -2.75 5.21 -6.63
CA GLU A 70 -1.55 4.46 -6.97
C GLU A 70 -0.48 4.65 -5.89
N LEU A 71 0.08 3.55 -5.40
CA LEU A 71 1.15 3.50 -4.42
C LEU A 71 2.39 2.85 -5.03
N LEU A 72 3.57 3.31 -4.63
CA LEU A 72 4.83 2.60 -4.87
C LEU A 72 5.32 2.00 -3.56
N CYS A 73 5.56 0.69 -3.53
CA CYS A 73 6.22 0.06 -2.40
C CYS A 73 7.72 0.38 -2.40
N THR A 74 8.21 1.03 -1.34
CA THR A 74 9.61 1.44 -1.16
C THR A 74 10.39 0.52 -0.22
N LYS A 75 9.70 -0.28 0.61
CA LYS A 75 10.26 -1.38 1.39
C LYS A 75 9.22 -2.48 1.51
N GLY A 76 9.60 -3.73 1.20
CA GLY A 76 8.68 -4.87 1.27
C GLY A 76 8.42 -5.34 2.69
N GLY A 77 7.36 -6.12 2.88
CA GLY A 77 7.00 -6.68 4.18
C GLY A 77 5.70 -7.50 4.12
N LYS A 78 5.38 -8.17 5.23
CA LYS A 78 4.15 -8.97 5.35
C LYS A 78 2.90 -8.09 5.39
N GLY A 79 1.77 -8.65 4.96
CA GLY A 79 0.45 -8.04 5.03
C GLY A 79 -0.13 -7.70 3.66
N THR A 80 -1.46 -7.61 3.60
CA THR A 80 -2.19 -7.12 2.43
C THR A 80 -2.41 -5.62 2.53
N LEU A 81 -2.10 -4.86 1.46
CA LEU A 81 -2.46 -3.44 1.38
C LEU A 81 -3.94 -3.28 1.07
N THR A 82 -4.63 -2.42 1.80
CA THR A 82 -6.05 -2.13 1.61
C THR A 82 -6.32 -0.63 1.65
N LEU A 83 -7.34 -0.19 0.91
CA LEU A 83 -7.92 1.15 0.96
C LEU A 83 -9.37 1.00 1.41
N ASP A 84 -9.73 1.58 2.56
CA ASP A 84 -11.04 1.43 3.20
C ASP A 84 -11.47 -0.05 3.31
N GLY A 85 -10.53 -0.92 3.65
CA GLY A 85 -10.73 -2.37 3.77
C GLY A 85 -10.77 -3.15 2.44
N VAL A 86 -10.71 -2.48 1.29
CA VAL A 86 -10.66 -3.13 -0.03
C VAL A 86 -9.21 -3.38 -0.44
N ALA A 87 -8.87 -4.63 -0.78
CA ALA A 87 -7.51 -5.00 -1.18
C ALA A 87 -7.04 -4.24 -2.42
N LEU A 88 -5.77 -3.81 -2.39
CA LEU A 88 -5.10 -3.21 -3.54
C LEU A 88 -4.42 -4.29 -4.38
N GLU A 89 -4.40 -4.07 -5.69
CA GLU A 89 -3.81 -4.98 -6.66
C GLU A 89 -2.47 -4.47 -7.16
N ILE A 90 -1.56 -5.38 -7.51
CA ILE A 90 -0.32 -4.99 -8.19
C ILE A 90 -0.67 -4.50 -9.59
N LYS A 91 -0.35 -3.24 -9.88
CA LYS A 91 -0.51 -2.64 -11.21
C LYS A 91 0.32 -3.42 -12.22
N GLN A 92 -0.35 -4.07 -13.16
CA GLN A 92 0.31 -4.73 -14.27
C GLN A 92 0.88 -3.69 -15.23
N ALA A 93 2.07 -3.93 -15.76
CA ALA A 93 2.57 -3.14 -16.86
C ALA A 93 1.65 -3.36 -18.06
N LYS A 94 1.19 -2.28 -18.71
CA LYS A 94 0.64 -2.40 -20.06
C LYS A 94 1.77 -2.94 -20.93
N GLN A 95 1.56 -4.10 -21.56
CA GLN A 95 2.48 -4.58 -22.58
C GLN A 95 2.61 -3.48 -23.64
N LEU A 96 3.82 -3.00 -23.84
CA LEU A 96 4.12 -2.19 -25.01
C LEU A 96 3.95 -3.11 -26.23
N PRO A 97 3.36 -2.63 -27.35
CA PRO A 97 3.41 -3.37 -28.60
C PRO A 97 4.89 -3.62 -28.91
N SER A 98 5.26 -4.89 -29.09
CA SER A 98 6.60 -5.22 -29.58
C SER A 98 6.75 -4.61 -30.97
N SER A 99 7.74 -3.73 -31.15
CA SER A 99 8.15 -3.27 -32.48
C SER A 99 8.99 -4.36 -33.13
N ASP A 100 8.55 -4.86 -34.30
CA ASP A 100 9.35 -5.63 -35.26
C ASP A 100 9.75 -4.69 -36.41
#